data_AF-A0A851H2I1-F1
#
_entry.id   AF-A0A851H2I1-F1
#
_cell.length_a   1.000
_cell.length_b   1.000
_cell.length_c   1.000
_cell.angle_alpha   90.00
_cell.angle_beta   90.00
_cell.angle_gamma   90.00
#
_symmetry.space_group_name_H-M   'P 1'
#
loop_
_entity.id
_entity.type
_entity.pdbx_description
1 polymer ?
#
loop_
_entity_poly.entity_id
_entity_poly.type
_entity_poly.pdbx_seq_one_letter_code
_entity_poly.pdbx_strand_id
1 'polypeptide(L)'
;MNAIQQLTEQHRLCDADFAIAETAVRQGDWPKARAVFQAFHTGMLQHFALEEDSLFPAFEAATGSQMGPTVVMRNEHSQMRALMQDMAQLLSSEQAGDYLGCADTLLILMQQHNMKEENILYPMCSQHIAGFADLVAAGAAA
;
A
#
# COMPACT_ATOMS: atom_id res chain seq x y z
N MET A 1 -9.23 5.98 17.25
CA MET A 1 -8.16 5.21 16.60
C MET A 1 -6.92 6.09 16.58
N ASN A 2 -5.77 5.62 17.06
CA ASN A 2 -4.52 6.41 16.96
C ASN A 2 -3.98 6.39 15.51
N ALA A 3 -3.02 7.25 15.17
CA ALA A 3 -2.53 7.36 13.79
C ALA A 3 -1.91 6.06 13.23
N ILE A 4 -1.14 5.33 14.04
CA ILE A 4 -0.59 4.03 13.60
C ILE A 4 -1.72 3.05 13.27
N GLN A 5 -2.74 2.98 14.12
CA GLN A 5 -3.91 2.14 13.86
C GLN A 5 -4.69 2.57 12.60
N GLN A 6 -4.68 3.85 12.23
CA GLN A 6 -5.30 4.31 10.97
C GLN A 6 -4.53 3.81 9.75
N LEU A 7 -3.21 3.93 9.77
CA LEU A 7 -2.35 3.44 8.69
C LEU A 7 -2.43 1.90 8.57
N THR A 8 -2.35 1.17 9.68
CA THR A 8 -2.53 -0.29 9.70
C THR A 8 -3.92 -0.71 9.21
N GLU A 9 -4.96 0.08 9.48
CA GLU A 9 -6.30 -0.22 8.95
C GLU A 9 -6.37 -0.02 7.44
N GLN A 10 -5.67 0.98 6.88
CA GLN A 10 -5.55 1.13 5.43
C GLN A 10 -4.88 -0.09 4.78
N HIS A 11 -3.82 -0.63 5.39
CA HIS A 11 -3.21 -1.90 4.94
C HIS A 11 -4.24 -3.03 4.93
N ARG A 12 -5.00 -3.21 6.01
CA ARG A 12 -5.99 -4.28 6.12
C ARG A 12 -7.12 -4.16 5.10
N LEU A 13 -7.57 -2.94 4.81
CA LEU A 13 -8.57 -2.70 3.78
C LEU A 13 -8.03 -3.09 2.40
N CYS A 14 -6.79 -2.70 2.09
CA CYS A 14 -6.13 -3.09 0.84
C CYS A 14 -5.94 -4.61 0.75
N ASP A 15 -5.47 -5.26 1.82
CA ASP A 15 -5.31 -6.73 1.88
C ASP A 15 -6.65 -7.45 1.66
N ALA A 16 -7.74 -6.93 2.24
CA ALA A 16 -9.08 -7.49 2.10
C ALA A 16 -9.59 -7.39 0.66
N ASP A 17 -9.50 -6.20 0.05
CA ASP A 17 -9.90 -6.01 -1.35
C ASP A 17 -9.03 -6.86 -2.28
N PHE A 18 -7.72 -6.96 -2.02
CA PHE A 18 -6.82 -7.78 -2.79
C PHE A 18 -7.21 -9.27 -2.78
N ALA A 19 -7.50 -9.82 -1.59
CA ALA A 19 -7.96 -11.20 -1.44
C ALA A 19 -9.31 -11.46 -2.14
N ILE A 20 -10.22 -10.48 -2.14
CA ILE A 20 -11.49 -10.58 -2.87
C ILE A 20 -11.25 -10.58 -4.38
N ALA A 21 -10.35 -9.73 -4.89
CA ALA A 21 -10.00 -9.69 -6.31
C ALA A 21 -9.37 -11.01 -6.77
N GLU A 22 -8.44 -11.55 -6.00
CA GLU A 22 -7.83 -12.86 -6.26
C GLU A 22 -8.88 -13.98 -6.31
N THR A 23 -9.78 -14.01 -5.33
CA THR A 23 -10.89 -14.98 -5.27
C THR A 23 -11.81 -14.86 -6.49
N ALA A 24 -12.14 -13.64 -6.92
CA ALA A 24 -12.98 -13.41 -8.09
C ALA A 24 -12.31 -13.91 -9.38
N VAL A 25 -10.99 -13.70 -9.54
CA VAL A 25 -10.23 -14.26 -10.67
C VAL A 25 -10.24 -15.79 -10.65
N ARG A 26 -10.02 -16.41 -9.48
CA ARG A 26 -10.10 -17.88 -9.34
C ARG A 26 -11.48 -18.44 -9.70
N GLN A 27 -12.54 -17.66 -9.51
CA GLN A 27 -13.92 -18.03 -9.84
C GLN A 27 -14.32 -17.67 -11.28
N GLY A 28 -13.47 -16.97 -12.04
CA GLY A 28 -13.78 -16.46 -13.37
C GLY A 28 -14.83 -15.32 -13.36
N ASP A 29 -15.08 -14.69 -12.21
CA ASP A 29 -15.97 -13.54 -12.10
C ASP A 29 -15.20 -12.25 -12.46
N TRP A 30 -14.95 -12.09 -13.75
CA TRP A 30 -14.16 -10.99 -14.28
C TRP A 30 -14.73 -9.59 -14.02
N PRO A 31 -16.06 -9.35 -14.10
CA PRO A 31 -16.63 -8.07 -13.72
C PRO A 31 -16.33 -7.71 -12.25
N LYS A 32 -16.49 -8.67 -11.33
CA LYS A 32 -16.17 -8.46 -9.91
C LYS A 32 -14.67 -8.27 -9.70
N ALA A 33 -13.84 -9.10 -10.33
CA ALA A 33 -12.38 -9.00 -10.23
C ALA A 33 -11.88 -7.61 -10.62
N ARG A 34 -12.36 -7.07 -11.77
CA ARG A 34 -12.00 -5.72 -12.22
C ARG A 34 -12.47 -4.63 -11.24
N ALA A 35 -13.71 -4.70 -10.78
CA ALA A 35 -14.26 -3.71 -9.87
C ALA A 35 -13.51 -3.67 -8.52
N VAL A 36 -13.24 -4.84 -7.93
CA VAL A 36 -12.57 -4.94 -6.63
C VAL A 36 -11.07 -4.65 -6.76
N PHE A 37 -10.42 -5.11 -7.83
CA PHE A 37 -9.03 -4.72 -8.10
C PHE A 37 -8.88 -3.21 -8.27
N GLN A 38 -9.83 -2.53 -8.93
CA GLN A 38 -9.80 -1.08 -9.06
C GLN A 38 -9.90 -0.37 -7.70
N ALA A 39 -10.74 -0.89 -6.78
CA ALA A 39 -10.83 -0.37 -5.42
C ALA A 39 -9.50 -0.55 -4.66
N PHE A 40 -8.96 -1.77 -4.66
CA PHE A 40 -7.63 -2.08 -4.11
C PHE A 40 -6.54 -1.15 -4.67
N HIS A 41 -6.44 -1.04 -5.99
CA HIS A 41 -5.44 -0.24 -6.67
C HIS A 41 -5.55 1.24 -6.29
N THR A 42 -6.77 1.77 -6.21
CA THR A 42 -7.01 3.17 -5.80
C THR A 42 -6.60 3.38 -4.34
N GLY A 43 -7.00 2.48 -3.45
CA GLY A 43 -6.67 2.53 -2.02
C GLY A 43 -5.16 2.49 -1.77
N MET A 44 -4.45 1.58 -2.44
CA MET A 44 -2.98 1.49 -2.35
C MET A 44 -2.28 2.76 -2.84
N LEU A 45 -2.73 3.34 -3.97
CA LEU A 45 -2.13 4.59 -4.46
C LEU A 45 -2.39 5.77 -3.54
N GLN A 46 -3.57 5.86 -2.94
CA GLN A 46 -3.88 6.89 -1.93
C GLN A 46 -3.02 6.72 -0.68
N HIS A 47 -2.86 5.48 -0.22
CA HIS A 47 -1.98 5.16 0.90
C HIS A 47 -0.53 5.59 0.62
N PHE A 48 0.03 5.19 -0.54
CA PHE A 48 1.37 5.63 -0.93
C PHE A 48 1.49 7.15 -1.06
N ALA A 49 0.46 7.86 -1.52
CA ALA A 49 0.49 9.32 -1.62
C ALA A 49 0.54 9.99 -0.25
N LEU A 50 -0.28 9.53 0.72
CA LEU A 50 -0.20 9.99 2.10
C LEU A 50 1.23 9.83 2.65
N GLU A 51 1.86 8.70 2.36
CA GLU A 51 3.19 8.43 2.84
C GLU A 51 4.29 9.24 2.13
N GLU A 52 4.33 9.17 0.81
CA GLU A 52 5.39 9.78 -0.01
C GLU A 52 5.32 11.30 -0.03
N ASP A 53 4.12 11.89 0.01
CA ASP A 53 3.92 13.33 -0.11
C ASP A 53 3.84 14.03 1.26
N SER A 54 3.48 13.30 2.33
CA SER A 54 3.29 13.89 3.67
C SER A 54 4.14 13.25 4.75
N LEU A 55 4.03 11.92 4.95
CA LEU A 55 4.66 11.26 6.09
C LEU A 55 6.19 11.22 5.97
N PHE A 56 6.72 10.76 4.83
CA PHE A 56 8.15 10.61 4.62
C PHE A 56 8.86 11.96 4.62
N PRO A 57 8.37 13.03 3.96
CA PRO A 57 8.98 14.35 4.06
C PRO A 57 9.02 14.89 5.49
N ALA A 58 7.94 14.69 6.27
CA ALA A 58 7.90 15.13 7.66
C ALA A 58 8.90 14.34 8.54
N PHE A 59 9.01 13.02 8.32
CA PHE A 59 9.97 12.18 9.02
C PHE A 59 11.43 12.57 8.69
N GLU A 60 11.74 12.78 7.41
CA GLU A 60 13.07 13.18 6.95
C GLU A 60 13.46 14.56 7.48
N ALA A 61 12.52 15.51 7.52
CA ALA A 61 12.73 16.82 8.12
C ALA A 61 12.99 16.74 9.64
N ALA A 62 12.26 15.88 10.35
CA ALA A 62 12.41 15.72 11.79
C ALA A 62 13.71 15.02 12.20
N THR A 63 14.21 14.10 11.38
CA THR A 63 15.42 13.31 11.66
C THR A 63 16.70 13.88 11.04
N GLY A 64 16.56 14.74 10.03
CA GLY A 64 17.69 15.30 9.28
C GLY A 64 18.38 14.29 8.34
N SER A 65 17.77 13.12 8.10
CA SER A 65 18.30 12.09 7.21
C SER A 65 17.28 11.76 6.11
N GLN A 66 17.69 11.97 4.86
CA GLN A 66 16.97 11.48 3.66
C GLN A 66 17.42 10.07 3.26
N MET A 67 18.36 9.50 4.00
CA MET A 67 18.82 8.12 3.83
C MET A 67 18.16 7.23 4.89
N GLY A 68 17.79 6.00 4.51
CA GLY A 68 17.27 5.01 5.44
C GLY A 68 15.88 4.47 5.04
N PRO A 69 14.96 4.30 6.00
CA PRO A 69 13.75 3.49 5.77
C PRO A 69 12.84 4.05 4.66
N THR A 70 12.73 5.38 4.53
CA THR A 70 11.88 6.02 3.51
C THR A 70 12.35 5.76 2.07
N VAL A 71 13.66 5.58 1.85
CA VAL A 71 14.20 5.20 0.53
C VAL A 71 13.83 3.75 0.19
N VAL A 72 13.91 2.86 1.17
CA VAL A 72 13.51 1.46 1.00
C VAL A 72 12.01 1.37 0.68
N MET A 73 11.17 2.11 1.41
CA MET A 73 9.72 2.12 1.17
C MET A 73 9.39 2.63 -0.24
N ARG A 74 9.94 3.77 -0.68
CA ARG A 74 9.73 4.29 -2.04
C ARG A 74 10.15 3.30 -3.14
N ASN A 75 11.27 2.59 -2.95
CA ASN A 75 11.71 1.56 -3.89
C ASN A 75 10.72 0.38 -3.96
N GLU A 76 10.11 0.01 -2.84
CA GLU A 76 9.10 -1.05 -2.80
C GLU A 76 7.76 -0.59 -3.36
N HIS A 77 7.32 0.64 -3.07
CA HIS A 77 6.14 1.23 -3.70
C HIS A 77 6.30 1.25 -5.22
N SER A 78 7.48 1.59 -5.74
CA SER A 78 7.75 1.53 -7.18
C SER A 78 7.62 0.10 -7.74
N GLN A 79 8.08 -0.92 -7.02
CA GLN A 79 7.94 -2.32 -7.44
C GLN A 79 6.48 -2.78 -7.39
N MET A 80 5.75 -2.42 -6.33
CA MET A 80 4.31 -2.72 -6.22
C MET A 80 3.50 -2.03 -7.30
N ARG A 81 3.78 -0.77 -7.63
CA ARG A 81 3.13 -0.04 -8.73
C ARG A 81 3.34 -0.75 -10.07
N ALA A 82 4.54 -1.25 -10.35
CA ALA A 82 4.82 -2.02 -11.56
C ALA A 82 4.01 -3.32 -11.61
N LEU A 83 3.99 -4.10 -10.52
CA LEU A 83 3.20 -5.33 -10.43
C LEU A 83 1.70 -5.05 -10.59
N MET A 84 1.17 -4.02 -9.94
CA MET A 84 -0.22 -3.60 -10.07
C MET A 84 -0.57 -3.20 -11.51
N GLN A 85 0.34 -2.54 -12.22
CA GLN A 85 0.16 -2.19 -13.62
C GLN A 85 0.08 -3.43 -14.51
N ASP A 86 0.96 -4.42 -14.30
CA ASP A 86 0.93 -5.69 -15.03
C ASP A 86 -0.37 -6.45 -14.75
N MET A 87 -0.78 -6.52 -13.48
CA MET A 87 -2.03 -7.18 -13.07
C MET A 87 -3.27 -6.53 -13.71
N ALA A 88 -3.31 -5.21 -13.85
CA ALA A 88 -4.40 -4.51 -14.52
C ALA A 88 -4.52 -4.90 -16.01
N GLN A 89 -3.39 -5.10 -16.69
CA GLN A 89 -3.36 -5.58 -18.08
C GLN A 89 -3.86 -7.03 -18.15
N LEU A 90 -3.38 -7.89 -17.26
CA LEU A 90 -3.76 -9.29 -17.19
C LEU A 90 -5.27 -9.47 -16.94
N LEU A 91 -5.86 -8.67 -16.05
CA LEU A 91 -7.31 -8.61 -15.82
C LEU A 91 -8.11 -8.18 -17.06
N SER A 92 -7.57 -7.24 -17.85
CA SER A 92 -8.23 -6.76 -19.06
C SER A 92 -8.24 -7.82 -20.16
N SER A 93 -7.22 -8.68 -20.18
CA SER A 93 -7.10 -9.83 -21.08
C SER A 93 -7.62 -11.15 -20.51
N GLU A 94 -8.17 -11.15 -19.29
CA GLU A 94 -8.72 -12.33 -18.60
C GLU A 94 -7.70 -13.49 -18.46
N GLN A 95 -6.42 -13.15 -18.28
CA GLN A 95 -5.30 -14.09 -18.13
C GLN A 95 -5.15 -14.56 -16.68
N ALA A 96 -6.02 -15.49 -16.25
CA ALA A 96 -6.11 -15.93 -14.86
C ALA A 96 -4.79 -16.47 -14.28
N GLY A 97 -4.08 -17.33 -15.03
CA GLY A 97 -2.86 -17.97 -14.54
C GLY A 97 -1.75 -16.97 -14.24
N ASP A 98 -1.48 -16.07 -15.18
CA ASP A 98 -0.46 -15.04 -15.03
C ASP A 98 -0.86 -14.01 -13.98
N TYR A 99 -2.14 -13.62 -13.92
CA TYR A 99 -2.65 -12.72 -12.87
C TYR A 99 -2.37 -13.29 -11.48
N LEU A 100 -2.66 -14.58 -11.26
CA LEU A 100 -2.46 -15.22 -9.97
C LEU A 100 -0.97 -15.34 -9.61
N GLY A 101 -0.08 -15.55 -10.59
CA GLY A 101 1.37 -15.52 -10.36
C GLY A 101 1.88 -14.14 -9.95
N CYS A 102 1.39 -13.08 -10.60
CA CYS A 102 1.66 -11.70 -10.17
C CYS A 102 1.06 -11.43 -8.78
N ALA A 103 -0.13 -11.94 -8.50
CA ALA A 103 -0.80 -11.75 -7.22
C ALA A 103 -0.02 -12.37 -6.06
N ASP A 104 0.51 -13.58 -6.21
CA ASP A 104 1.35 -14.24 -5.21
C ASP A 104 2.61 -13.40 -4.90
N THR A 105 3.22 -12.84 -5.95
CA THR A 105 4.42 -11.99 -5.82
C THR A 105 4.08 -10.69 -5.07
N LEU A 106 2.99 -10.03 -5.46
CA LEU A 106 2.55 -8.79 -4.83
C LEU A 106 2.16 -9.00 -3.36
N LEU A 107 1.48 -10.11 -3.04
CA LEU A 107 1.10 -10.46 -1.66
C LEU A 107 2.33 -10.53 -0.74
N ILE A 108 3.38 -11.23 -1.17
CA ILE A 108 4.60 -11.38 -0.39
C ILE A 108 5.26 -10.01 -0.18
N LEU A 109 5.36 -9.22 -1.25
CA LEU A 109 5.97 -7.89 -1.19
C LEU A 109 5.19 -6.97 -0.25
N MET A 110 3.86 -6.92 -0.35
CA MET A 110 2.99 -6.16 0.54
C MET A 110 3.17 -6.59 2.00
N GLN A 111 3.14 -7.89 2.31
CA GLN A 111 3.30 -8.35 3.68
C GLN A 111 4.67 -7.96 4.28
N GLN A 112 5.74 -8.09 3.50
CA GLN A 112 7.08 -7.69 3.95
C GLN A 112 7.20 -6.18 4.15
N HIS A 113 6.58 -5.41 3.26
CA HIS A 113 6.52 -3.96 3.32
C HIS A 113 5.74 -3.49 4.56
N ASN A 114 4.49 -3.92 4.70
CA ASN A 114 3.61 -3.57 5.83
C ASN A 114 4.29 -3.88 7.17
N MET A 115 4.96 -5.03 7.30
CA MET A 115 5.70 -5.39 8.51
C MET A 115 6.81 -4.39 8.86
N LYS A 116 7.52 -3.84 7.88
CA LYS A 116 8.59 -2.86 8.14
C LYS A 116 8.00 -1.53 8.54
N GLU A 117 6.89 -1.13 7.95
CA GLU A 117 6.25 0.12 8.30
C GLU A 117 5.64 0.07 9.70
N GLU A 118 4.83 -0.95 9.95
CA GLU A 118 4.11 -1.09 11.22
C GLU A 118 5.04 -1.31 12.41
N ASN A 119 6.12 -2.09 12.24
CA ASN A 119 7.01 -2.43 13.35
C ASN A 119 8.23 -1.51 13.49
N ILE A 120 8.57 -0.73 12.47
CA ILE A 120 9.78 0.09 12.45
C ILE A 120 9.44 1.55 12.12
N LEU A 121 8.93 1.81 10.91
CA LEU A 121 8.79 3.19 10.42
C LEU A 121 7.74 3.99 11.20
N TYR A 122 6.53 3.48 11.38
CA TYR A 122 5.46 4.20 12.08
C TYR A 122 5.79 4.48 13.56
N PRO A 123 6.39 3.54 14.32
CA PRO A 123 6.94 3.86 15.64
C PRO A 123 7.95 5.00 15.61
N MET A 124 8.90 4.99 14.66
CA MET A 124 9.88 6.08 14.52
C MET A 124 9.20 7.41 14.15
N CYS A 125 8.25 7.41 13.22
CA CYS A 125 7.47 8.59 12.86
C CYS A 125 6.75 9.17 14.07
N SER A 126 6.09 8.32 14.87
CA SER A 126 5.39 8.77 16.08
C SER A 126 6.30 9.41 17.14
N GLN A 127 7.58 9.02 17.18
CA GLN A 127 8.56 9.54 18.14
C GLN A 127 9.19 10.85 17.67
N HIS A 128 9.37 11.03 16.36
CA HIS A 128 10.12 12.15 15.79
C HIS A 128 9.23 13.26 15.22
N ILE A 129 8.06 12.94 14.67
CA ILE A 129 7.18 13.91 14.02
C ILE A 129 6.27 14.57 15.06
N ALA A 130 6.50 15.85 15.33
CA ALA A 130 5.55 16.67 16.08
C ALA A 130 4.22 16.76 15.32
N GLY A 131 3.09 16.46 15.97
CA GLY A 131 1.78 16.46 15.32
C GLY A 131 1.53 15.27 14.39
N PHE A 132 2.23 14.14 14.56
CA PHE A 132 2.04 12.91 13.77
C PHE A 132 0.57 12.50 13.61
N ALA A 133 -0.23 12.61 14.67
CA ALA A 133 -1.64 12.28 14.63
C ALA A 133 -2.45 13.17 13.67
N ASP A 134 -2.20 14.47 13.69
CA ASP A 134 -2.90 15.44 12.85
C ASP A 134 -2.47 15.32 11.39
N LEU A 135 -1.18 15.03 11.14
CA LEU A 135 -0.63 14.79 9.81
C LEU A 135 -1.32 13.59 9.13
N VAL A 136 -1.43 12.46 9.84
CA VAL A 136 -2.08 11.25 9.29
C VAL A 136 -3.58 11.50 9.06
N ALA A 137 -4.25 12.17 10.00
CA ALA A 137 -5.68 12.48 9.86
C ALA A 137 -5.97 13.42 8.67
N ALA A 138 -5.08 14.39 8.39
CA ALA A 138 -5.25 15.31 7.28
C ALA A 138 -5.09 14.63 5.91
N GLY A 139 -4.11 13.74 5.76
CA GLY A 139 -3.88 13.05 4.48
C GLY A 139 -4.83 11.88 4.23
N ALA A 140 -5.46 11.31 5.27
CA ALA A 140 -6.52 10.30 5.10
C ALA A 140 -7.88 10.89 4.64
N ALA A 141 -8.04 12.22 4.67
CA ALA A 141 -9.26 12.92 4.30
C ALA A 141 -9.21 13.58 2.90
N ALA A 142 -8.07 13.47 2.21
CA ALA A 142 -7.82 13.97 0.85
C ALA A 142 -8.08 12.89 -0.20
#